data_AF-A0A095VSN4-F1
#
_entry.id   AF-A0A095VSN4-F1
#
_cell.length_a   1.000
_cell.length_b   1.000
_cell.length_c   1.000
_cell.angle_alpha   90.00
_cell.angle_beta   90.00
_cell.angle_gamma   90.00
#
_symmetry.space_group_name_H-M   'P 1'
#
loop_
_entity.id
_entity.type
_entity.pdbx_description
1 polymer ?
#
loop_
_entity_poly.entity_id
_entity_poly.type
_entity_poly.pdbx_seq_one_letter_code
_entity_poly.pdbx_strand_id
1 'polypeptide(L)'
;MRRAGIAILALALGGCAAPRDPAPASDPVTACTEPRPQVCTMVYDPVCATLYAGGRADYASPCNACADDAVAAWERGSCEDADASGAGDD
;
A
#
# COMPACT_ATOMS: atom_id res chain seq x y z
N MET A 1 19.63 40.78 36.62
CA MET A 1 19.97 40.67 35.19
C MET A 1 20.34 39.25 34.72
N ARG A 2 19.68 38.16 35.19
CA ARG A 2 19.96 36.79 34.68
C ARG A 2 18.76 35.83 34.55
N ARG A 3 17.54 36.24 34.91
CA ARG A 3 16.33 35.38 34.82
C ARG A 3 15.34 35.80 33.73
N ALA A 4 15.51 36.98 33.13
CA ALA A 4 14.63 37.48 32.08
C ALA A 4 14.92 36.87 30.69
N GLY A 5 16.12 36.31 30.47
CA GLY A 5 16.48 35.69 29.19
C GLY A 5 15.91 34.28 28.98
N ILE A 6 15.49 33.59 30.05
CA ILE A 6 15.01 32.21 29.97
C ILE A 6 13.55 32.15 29.51
N ALA A 7 12.74 33.16 29.86
CA ALA A 7 11.31 33.16 29.55
C ALA A 7 10.99 33.40 28.06
N ILE A 8 11.88 34.07 27.32
CA ILE A 8 11.65 34.41 25.90
C ILE A 8 12.04 33.23 24.98
N LEU A 9 12.93 32.33 25.41
CA LEU A 9 13.38 31.19 24.61
C LEU A 9 12.34 30.04 24.55
N ALA A 10 11.40 29.98 25.50
CA ALA A 10 10.44 28.88 25.60
C ALA A 10 9.22 29.00 24.66
N LEU A 11 9.03 30.15 23.99
CA LEU A 11 7.80 30.44 23.24
C LEU A 11 7.87 30.11 21.73
N ALA A 12 8.96 29.52 21.23
CA ALA A 12 9.21 29.37 19.79
C ALA A 12 8.94 27.96 19.20
N LEU A 13 8.31 27.04 19.93
CA LEU A 13 8.13 25.64 19.48
C LEU A 13 6.68 25.27 19.07
N GLY A 14 5.80 26.25 18.85
CA GLY A 14 4.45 25.99 18.32
C GLY A 14 4.46 25.75 16.82
N GLY A 15 4.61 24.49 16.38
CA GLY A 15 4.41 24.09 14.98
C GLY A 15 2.93 24.03 14.59
N CYS A 16 2.60 24.36 13.34
CA CYS A 16 1.25 24.19 12.79
C CYS A 16 1.00 22.71 12.48
N ALA A 17 -0.02 22.11 13.09
CA ALA A 17 -0.59 20.86 12.61
C ALA A 17 -1.46 21.16 11.38
N ALA A 18 -0.95 20.86 10.19
CA ALA A 18 -1.77 20.91 8.97
C ALA A 18 -2.84 19.81 9.05
N PRO A 19 -4.08 20.06 8.57
CA PRO A 19 -5.05 18.99 8.35
C PRO A 19 -4.40 17.94 7.45
N ARG A 20 -4.32 16.70 7.92
CA ARG A 20 -3.98 15.58 7.05
C ARG A 20 -5.22 15.31 6.19
N ASP A 21 -5.07 15.35 4.87
CA ASP A 21 -6.08 14.79 4.00
C ASP A 21 -6.31 13.31 4.40
N PRO A 22 -7.56 12.82 4.36
CA PRO A 22 -7.81 11.40 4.55
C PRO A 22 -6.91 10.61 3.59
N ALA A 23 -6.24 9.58 4.09
CA ALA A 23 -5.50 8.68 3.23
C ALA A 23 -6.44 8.19 2.11
N PRO A 24 -5.97 8.11 0.86
CA PRO A 24 -6.76 7.51 -0.21
C PRO A 24 -7.16 6.10 0.23
N ALA A 25 -8.44 5.77 0.08
CA ALA A 25 -8.93 4.43 0.38
C ALA A 25 -8.11 3.42 -0.43
N SER A 26 -7.62 2.38 0.23
CA SER A 26 -6.88 1.30 -0.42
C SER A 26 -7.70 0.69 -1.55
N ASP A 27 -7.00 0.33 -2.64
CA ASP A 27 -7.64 -0.37 -3.76
C ASP A 27 -8.25 -1.70 -3.27
N PRO A 28 -9.43 -2.10 -3.77
CA PRO A 28 -10.08 -3.32 -3.31
C PRO A 28 -9.28 -4.57 -3.73
N VAL A 29 -9.05 -5.46 -2.77
CA VAL A 29 -8.48 -6.81 -3.00
C VAL A 29 -9.45 -7.62 -3.85
N THR A 30 -8.94 -8.24 -4.92
CA THR A 30 -9.70 -9.05 -5.89
C THR A 30 -9.29 -10.51 -5.81
N ALA A 31 -10.23 -11.40 -5.49
CA ALA A 31 -9.99 -12.85 -5.45
C ALA A 31 -9.86 -13.44 -6.86
N CYS A 32 -8.94 -14.40 -7.03
CA CYS A 32 -8.89 -15.23 -8.24
C CYS A 32 -10.00 -16.29 -8.17
N THR A 33 -10.63 -16.55 -9.32
CA THR A 33 -11.78 -17.46 -9.43
C THR A 33 -11.61 -18.42 -10.60
N GLU A 34 -12.33 -19.53 -10.52
CA GLU A 34 -12.26 -20.62 -11.49
C GLU A 34 -13.31 -20.42 -12.61
N PRO A 35 -12.96 -20.78 -13.87
CA PRO A 35 -11.69 -21.34 -14.31
C PRO A 35 -10.59 -20.28 -14.48
N ARG A 36 -9.36 -20.63 -14.12
CA ARG A 36 -8.20 -19.72 -14.22
C ARG A 36 -7.77 -19.50 -15.67
N PRO A 37 -7.41 -18.26 -16.06
CA PRO A 37 -6.90 -17.97 -17.40
C PRO A 37 -5.63 -18.79 -17.68
N GLN A 38 -5.58 -19.40 -18.87
CA GLN A 38 -4.42 -20.17 -19.34
C GLN A 38 -3.53 -19.37 -20.30
N VAL A 39 -4.06 -18.27 -20.84
CA VAL A 39 -3.37 -17.39 -21.78
C VAL A 39 -3.60 -15.95 -21.37
N CYS A 40 -2.52 -15.20 -21.20
CA CYS A 40 -2.54 -13.78 -20.88
C CYS A 40 -1.93 -12.97 -22.03
N THR A 41 -2.47 -11.77 -22.26
CA THR A 41 -1.85 -10.80 -23.16
C THR A 41 -0.59 -10.21 -22.53
N MET A 42 0.30 -9.64 -23.35
CA MET A 42 1.52 -8.96 -22.89
C MET A 42 1.22 -7.54 -22.37
N VAL A 43 0.29 -7.43 -21.42
CA VAL A 43 -0.04 -6.19 -20.72
C VAL A 43 0.78 -6.11 -19.44
N TYR A 44 1.29 -4.92 -19.14
CA TYR A 44 1.96 -4.63 -17.88
C TYR A 44 1.08 -3.67 -17.06
N ASP A 45 0.45 -4.21 -16.03
CA ASP A 45 -0.45 -3.54 -15.09
C ASP A 45 -0.22 -4.18 -13.71
N PRO A 46 0.88 -3.85 -13.00
CA PRO A 46 1.39 -4.65 -11.91
C PRO A 46 0.41 -4.78 -10.75
N VAL A 47 0.43 -5.95 -10.12
CA VAL A 47 -0.40 -6.29 -8.96
C VAL A 47 0.41 -7.00 -7.89
N CYS A 48 0.04 -6.77 -6.63
CA CYS A 48 0.57 -7.53 -5.50
C CYS A 48 -0.40 -8.68 -5.20
N ALA A 49 0.08 -9.90 -5.38
CA ALA A 49 -0.70 -11.11 -5.19
C ALA A 49 -0.50 -11.68 -3.79
N THR A 50 -1.58 -12.11 -3.14
CA THR A 50 -1.56 -12.90 -1.91
C THR A 50 -1.58 -14.39 -2.28
N LEU A 51 -0.61 -15.14 -1.77
CA LEU A 51 -0.47 -16.57 -2.05
C LEU A 51 -1.28 -17.42 -1.06
N TYR A 52 -1.77 -18.58 -1.50
CA TYR A 52 -2.46 -19.53 -0.60
C TYR A 52 -1.56 -20.04 0.53
N ALA A 53 -0.26 -20.20 0.26
CA ALA A 53 0.73 -20.60 1.26
C ALA A 53 1.07 -19.48 2.28
N GLY A 54 0.47 -18.30 2.11
CA GLY A 54 0.86 -17.07 2.81
C GLY A 54 1.97 -16.32 2.08
N GLY A 55 2.13 -15.05 2.44
CA GLY A 55 3.06 -14.14 1.77
C GLY A 55 2.47 -13.46 0.54
N ARG A 56 3.29 -12.58 -0.05
CA ARG A 56 2.94 -11.72 -1.16
C ARG A 56 4.00 -11.77 -2.26
N ALA A 57 3.60 -11.55 -3.51
CA ALA A 57 4.51 -11.50 -4.65
C ALA A 57 3.99 -10.58 -5.77
N ASP A 58 4.90 -9.93 -6.47
CA ASP A 58 4.57 -9.11 -7.64
C ASP A 58 4.24 -9.96 -8.86
N TYR A 59 3.18 -9.58 -9.57
CA TYR A 59 2.85 -10.13 -10.88
C TYR A 59 2.67 -9.01 -11.90
N ALA A 60 3.02 -9.30 -13.15
CA ALA A 60 3.02 -8.31 -14.23
C ALA A 60 1.63 -7.78 -14.61
N SER A 61 0.57 -8.56 -14.35
CA SER A 61 -0.82 -8.17 -14.60
C SER A 61 -1.79 -8.96 -13.73
N PRO A 62 -3.05 -8.51 -13.56
CA PRO A 62 -4.10 -9.30 -12.92
C PRO A 62 -4.30 -10.68 -13.56
N CYS A 63 -4.14 -10.77 -14.89
CA CYS A 63 -4.24 -12.04 -15.59
C CYS A 63 -3.09 -12.98 -15.20
N ASN A 64 -1.86 -12.47 -15.17
CA ASN A 64 -0.70 -13.28 -14.81
C ASN A 64 -0.78 -13.76 -13.35
N ALA A 65 -1.28 -12.93 -12.43
CA ALA A 65 -1.56 -13.36 -11.05
C ALA A 65 -2.62 -14.45 -11.02
N CYS A 66 -3.77 -14.23 -11.66
CA CYS A 66 -4.83 -15.23 -11.67
C CYS A 66 -4.59 -16.42 -12.60
N ALA A 67 -3.47 -16.49 -13.33
CA ALA A 67 -3.06 -17.69 -14.07
C ALA A 67 -2.22 -18.65 -13.21
N ASP A 68 -1.61 -18.17 -12.13
CA ASP A 68 -0.78 -18.98 -11.23
C ASP A 68 -1.63 -19.60 -10.11
N ASP A 69 -1.76 -20.93 -10.10
CA ASP A 69 -2.55 -21.69 -9.13
C ASP A 69 -2.18 -21.40 -7.65
N ALA A 70 -0.97 -20.90 -7.38
CA ALA A 70 -0.54 -20.54 -6.03
C ALA A 70 -1.17 -19.24 -5.51
N VAL A 71 -1.74 -18.40 -6.38
CA VAL A 71 -2.31 -17.10 -6.03
C VAL A 71 -3.77 -17.23 -5.62
N ALA A 72 -4.13 -16.66 -4.46
CA ALA A 72 -5.49 -16.60 -3.95
C ALA A 72 -6.23 -15.31 -4.35
N ALA A 73 -5.54 -14.17 -4.29
CA ALA A 73 -6.09 -12.85 -4.58
C ALA A 73 -4.98 -11.88 -4.98
N TRP A 74 -5.35 -10.71 -5.50
CA TRP A 74 -4.42 -9.64 -5.81
C TRP A 74 -5.01 -8.26 -5.51
N GLU A 75 -4.15 -7.29 -5.31
CA GLU A 75 -4.47 -5.85 -5.21
C GLU A 75 -3.65 -5.06 -6.24
N ARG A 76 -4.14 -3.88 -6.65
CA ARG A 76 -3.43 -3.08 -7.66
C ARG A 76 -2.12 -2.52 -7.14
N GLY A 77 -1.16 -2.33 -8.04
CA GLY A 77 0.16 -1.82 -7.72
C GLY A 77 1.14 -2.92 -7.33
N SER A 78 2.43 -2.59 -7.27
CA SER A 78 3.43 -3.53 -6.75
C SER A 78 3.23 -3.79 -5.26
N CYS A 79 3.86 -4.83 -4.71
CA CYS A 79 3.83 -5.08 -3.28
C CYS A 79 4.50 -3.94 -2.48
N GLU A 80 5.51 -3.27 -3.06
CA GLU A 80 6.09 -2.07 -2.46
C GLU A 80 5.07 -0.92 -2.34
N ASP A 81 4.23 -0.73 -3.37
CA ASP A 81 3.16 0.29 -3.36
C ASP A 81 2.01 -0.10 -2.41
N ALA A 82 1.63 -1.38 -2.42
CA ALA A 82 0.55 -1.90 -1.59
C ALA A 82 0.89 -1.82 -0.09
N ASP A 83 2.11 -2.18 0.29
CA ASP A 83 2.55 -2.06 1.68
C ASP A 83 2.66 -0.60 2.14
N ALA A 84 3.05 0.32 1.24
CA ALA A 84 3.02 1.76 1.53
C ALA A 84 1.59 2.29 1.75
N SER A 85 0.59 1.67 1.11
CA SER A 85 -0.83 2.00 1.31
C SER A 85 -1.46 1.34 2.55
N GLY A 86 -0.87 0.26 3.07
CA GLY A 86 -1.36 -0.48 4.24
C GLY A 86 -0.75 -0.06 5.59
N ALA A 87 0.30 0.75 5.60
CA ALA A 87 1.00 1.18 6.83
C ALA A 87 0.38 2.40 7.56
N GLY A 88 -0.92 2.67 7.34
CA GLY A 88 -1.61 3.86 7.84
C GLY A 88 -2.58 3.65 9.01
N ASP A 89 -2.75 2.43 9.51
CA ASP A 89 -3.77 2.06 10.51
C ASP A 89 -3.18 1.68 11.89
N ASP A 90 -2.38 2.56 12.51
CA ASP A 90 -2.01 2.50 13.95
C ASP A 90 -2.09 3.89 14.63
#